data_AF-A0A838S7A6-F1
#
_entry.id   AF-A0A838S7A6-F1
#
_cell.length_a   1.000
_cell.length_b   1.000
_cell.length_c   1.000
_cell.angle_alpha   90.00
_cell.angle_beta   90.00
_cell.angle_gamma   90.00
#
_symmetry.space_group_name_H-M   'P 1'
#
loop_
_entity.id
_entity.type
_entity.pdbx_description
1 polymer ?
#
loop_
_entity_poly.entity_id
_entity_poly.type
_entity_poly.pdbx_seq_one_letter_code
_entity_poly.pdbx_strand_id
1 'polypeptide(L)'
;MTNQTKPQAPNTPEVIDNLDDPKLYLNRELSWLEFNKRVLEEAEDPSHPLLERVKFLSIFFNNLDEFFMIRISGLREQLSSGVLEAALDGMSPSDQLGQIRDALLQSFSRITQCWQDDLLTRLTEAHIRILAYQDLKPKQRSLLRRYFRKEIFPALTPLAFDPSHPFPHISNLTVNLAVVAHDPERGECFARIKVPSLFPRLIRIPDESQVSDDEQMGLATGAESTNFVWLEDIIAANLDLLFPGLTIQASYYFRITRDADFEIEEDEAGDLLAAIEEQIDLRQFGSVVRLELDRHMPDSIKDILVRNLNLAPYQVYTYDFRLGLSNLLELTSIDRPDLKFSPHYPNILHDPTSKESLFSLIKREDIFLHHPYDSFSPVVDFIRQAALDPHVLAIKQTLYRVGINSPVVDALMEARQNDKQVAVLLELKARFDEENNIEWARKLE
;
A
#
# COMPACT_ATOMS: atom_id res chain seq x y z
N MET A 1 -22.27 -60.78 13.46
CA MET A 1 -20.83 -60.82 13.13
C MET A 1 -20.43 -59.44 12.61
N THR A 2 -20.05 -58.56 13.52
CA THR A 2 -19.63 -57.18 13.26
C THR A 2 -18.15 -57.20 12.91
N ASN A 3 -17.84 -56.91 11.64
CA ASN A 3 -16.47 -56.67 11.18
C ASN A 3 -15.96 -55.36 11.80
N GLN A 4 -15.15 -55.48 12.85
CA GLN A 4 -14.32 -54.39 13.34
C GLN A 4 -13.14 -54.23 12.38
N THR A 5 -13.16 -53.16 11.59
CA THR A 5 -11.99 -52.65 10.87
C THR A 5 -10.94 -52.23 11.91
N LYS A 6 -9.79 -52.92 11.92
CA LYS A 6 -8.62 -52.51 12.71
C LYS A 6 -8.17 -51.11 12.25
N PRO A 7 -7.79 -50.21 13.18
CA PRO A 7 -7.12 -48.96 12.81
C PRO A 7 -5.80 -49.27 12.10
N GLN A 8 -5.58 -48.67 10.93
CA GLN A 8 -4.29 -48.69 10.24
C GLN A 8 -3.22 -48.08 11.16
N ALA A 9 -2.06 -48.74 11.25
CA ALA A 9 -0.91 -48.22 11.97
C ALA A 9 -0.50 -46.85 11.38
N PRO A 10 0.04 -45.91 12.19
CA PRO A 10 0.59 -44.67 11.67
C PRO A 10 1.69 -45.00 10.66
N ASN A 11 1.60 -44.42 9.46
CA ASN A 11 2.60 -44.59 8.39
C ASN A 11 4.00 -44.38 8.97
N THR A 12 4.87 -45.37 8.79
CA THR A 12 6.31 -45.23 9.02
C THR A 12 6.78 -43.97 8.26
N PRO A 13 7.54 -43.04 8.89
CA PRO A 13 8.04 -41.87 8.17
C PRO A 13 8.86 -42.34 6.96
N GLU A 14 8.50 -41.88 5.77
CA GLU A 14 9.27 -42.11 4.55
C GLU A 14 10.68 -41.56 4.77
N VAL A 15 11.69 -42.41 4.57
CA VAL A 15 13.08 -41.97 4.59
C VAL A 15 13.31 -41.17 3.31
N ILE A 16 13.51 -39.86 3.45
CA ILE A 16 13.83 -38.98 2.33
C ILE A 16 15.32 -39.14 2.04
N ASP A 17 15.66 -39.96 1.05
CA ASP A 17 17.04 -40.32 0.73
C ASP A 17 17.80 -39.26 -0.09
N ASN A 18 17.10 -38.30 -0.72
CA ASN A 18 17.71 -37.24 -1.53
C ASN A 18 17.09 -35.87 -1.25
N LEU A 19 17.79 -35.03 -0.46
CA LEU A 19 17.36 -33.66 -0.16
C LEU A 19 17.52 -32.69 -1.32
N ASP A 20 18.17 -33.09 -2.42
CA ASP A 20 18.31 -32.26 -3.62
C ASP A 20 17.15 -32.45 -4.61
N ASP A 21 16.13 -33.27 -4.29
CA ASP A 21 14.95 -33.43 -5.14
C ASP A 21 14.09 -32.15 -5.09
N PRO A 22 13.93 -31.42 -6.22
CA PRO A 22 13.18 -30.17 -6.25
C PRO A 22 11.72 -30.29 -5.81
N LYS A 23 11.13 -31.50 -5.91
CA LYS A 23 9.75 -31.77 -5.49
C LYS A 23 9.53 -31.70 -3.99
N LEU A 24 10.62 -31.71 -3.20
CA LEU A 24 10.56 -31.56 -1.74
C LEU A 24 10.34 -30.10 -1.31
N TYR A 25 10.52 -29.15 -2.22
CA TYR A 25 10.47 -27.73 -1.91
C TYR A 25 9.29 -27.05 -2.58
N LEU A 26 8.75 -26.05 -1.90
CA LEU A 26 7.79 -25.12 -2.48
C LEU A 26 8.54 -23.90 -3.00
N ASN A 27 8.14 -23.41 -4.17
CA ASN A 27 8.63 -22.13 -4.64
C ASN A 27 8.18 -21.01 -3.70
N ARG A 28 9.14 -20.20 -3.27
CA ARG A 28 8.93 -19.11 -2.32
C ARG A 28 7.88 -18.11 -2.80
N GLU A 29 7.94 -17.74 -4.08
CA GLU A 29 7.10 -16.68 -4.63
C GLU A 29 5.67 -17.16 -4.90
N LEU A 30 5.51 -18.41 -5.36
CA LEU A 30 4.20 -19.06 -5.45
C LEU A 30 3.60 -19.30 -4.06
N SER A 31 4.42 -19.68 -3.07
CA SER A 31 3.98 -19.81 -1.68
C SER A 31 3.52 -18.47 -1.10
N TRP A 32 4.19 -17.36 -1.47
CA TRP A 32 3.75 -16.01 -1.10
C TRP A 32 2.41 -15.64 -1.74
N LEU A 33 2.18 -16.02 -3.00
CA LEU A 33 0.88 -15.80 -3.65
C LEU A 33 -0.24 -16.58 -2.95
N GLU A 34 0.00 -17.81 -2.49
CA GLU A 34 -0.98 -18.56 -1.71
C GLU A 34 -1.24 -17.92 -0.33
N PHE A 35 -0.22 -17.32 0.30
CA PHE A 35 -0.42 -16.47 1.49
C PHE A 35 -1.33 -15.29 1.16
N ASN A 36 -1.05 -14.51 0.11
CA ASN A 36 -1.86 -13.34 -0.20
C ASN A 36 -3.27 -13.74 -0.65
N LYS A 37 -3.45 -14.91 -1.26
CA LYS A 37 -4.76 -15.50 -1.53
C LYS A 37 -5.56 -15.78 -0.26
N ARG A 38 -4.93 -16.16 0.86
CA ARG A 38 -5.60 -16.21 2.17
C ARG A 38 -6.09 -14.84 2.63
N VAL A 39 -5.32 -13.78 2.37
CA VAL A 39 -5.77 -12.40 2.65
C VAL A 39 -7.02 -12.04 1.81
N LEU A 40 -7.08 -12.47 0.55
CA LEU A 40 -8.29 -12.31 -0.26
C LEU A 40 -9.48 -13.11 0.29
N GLU A 41 -9.25 -14.31 0.81
CA GLU A 41 -10.31 -15.11 1.45
C GLU A 41 -10.92 -14.40 2.67
N GLU A 42 -10.14 -13.63 3.43
CA GLU A 42 -10.68 -12.76 4.50
C GLU A 42 -11.57 -11.61 3.95
N ALA A 43 -11.34 -11.14 2.73
CA ALA A 43 -12.25 -10.19 2.07
C ALA A 43 -13.53 -10.87 1.57
N GLU A 44 -13.45 -12.15 1.21
CA GLU A 44 -14.56 -12.97 0.72
C GLU A 44 -15.43 -13.54 1.84
N ASP A 45 -14.90 -13.68 3.07
CA ASP A 45 -15.62 -14.27 4.18
C ASP A 45 -16.78 -13.37 4.68
N PRO A 46 -18.06 -13.80 4.51
CA PRO A 46 -19.21 -13.03 4.97
C PRO A 46 -19.37 -13.01 6.50
N SER A 47 -18.59 -13.80 7.25
CA SER A 47 -18.59 -13.78 8.71
C SER A 47 -17.93 -12.50 9.28
N HIS A 48 -17.09 -11.85 8.48
CA HIS A 48 -16.43 -10.60 8.86
C HIS A 48 -17.33 -9.39 8.65
N PRO A 49 -17.21 -8.36 9.51
CA PRO A 49 -17.88 -7.08 9.31
C PRO A 49 -17.50 -6.44 7.97
N LEU A 50 -18.45 -5.75 7.34
CA LEU A 50 -18.31 -5.30 5.95
C LEU A 50 -17.09 -4.42 5.69
N LEU A 51 -16.76 -3.47 6.57
CA LEU A 51 -15.60 -2.60 6.37
C LEU A 51 -14.27 -3.33 6.64
N GLU A 52 -14.28 -4.43 7.40
CA GLU A 52 -13.10 -5.29 7.57
C GLU A 52 -12.84 -6.10 6.31
N ARG A 53 -13.90 -6.57 5.63
CA ARG A 53 -13.76 -7.23 4.32
C ARG A 53 -13.16 -6.29 3.27
N VAL A 54 -13.62 -5.04 3.21
CA VAL A 54 -13.04 -3.98 2.36
C VAL A 54 -11.58 -3.71 2.73
N LYS A 55 -11.26 -3.67 4.03
CA LYS A 55 -9.90 -3.51 4.52
C LYS A 55 -9.00 -4.65 4.07
N PHE A 56 -9.44 -5.91 4.18
CA PHE A 56 -8.66 -7.07 3.71
C PHE A 56 -8.42 -7.04 2.20
N LEU A 57 -9.40 -6.62 1.40
CA LEU A 57 -9.19 -6.39 -0.03
C LEU A 57 -8.11 -5.31 -0.26
N SER A 58 -8.14 -4.23 0.50
CA SER A 58 -7.12 -3.18 0.44
C SER A 58 -5.72 -3.70 0.83
N ILE A 59 -5.64 -4.55 1.86
CA ILE A 59 -4.39 -5.19 2.31
C ILE A 59 -3.85 -6.13 1.24
N PHE A 60 -4.71 -6.92 0.60
CA PHE A 60 -4.31 -7.79 -0.52
C PHE A 60 -3.59 -7.01 -1.62
N PHE A 61 -4.13 -5.85 -2.02
CA PHE A 61 -3.51 -5.01 -3.04
C PHE A 61 -2.25 -4.30 -2.57
N ASN A 62 -2.18 -3.89 -1.30
CA ASN A 62 -0.97 -3.31 -0.72
C ASN A 62 0.17 -4.34 -0.70
N ASN A 63 -0.10 -5.55 -0.21
CA ASN A 63 0.83 -6.67 -0.26
C ASN A 63 1.28 -6.97 -1.70
N LEU A 64 0.32 -6.97 -2.65
CA LEU A 64 0.63 -7.24 -4.05
C LEU A 64 1.51 -6.13 -4.66
N ASP A 65 1.26 -4.87 -4.32
CA ASP A 65 2.12 -3.75 -4.73
C ASP A 65 3.56 -3.99 -4.23
N GLU A 66 3.77 -4.32 -2.96
CA GLU A 66 5.09 -4.64 -2.39
C GLU A 66 5.74 -5.85 -3.09
N PHE A 67 4.98 -6.91 -3.33
CA PHE A 67 5.47 -8.10 -4.03
C PHE A 67 6.00 -7.77 -5.42
N PHE A 68 5.30 -6.90 -6.17
CA PHE A 68 5.80 -6.43 -7.46
C PHE A 68 7.05 -5.57 -7.31
N MET A 69 7.06 -4.63 -6.36
CA MET A 69 8.18 -3.70 -6.16
C MET A 69 9.48 -4.39 -5.74
N ILE A 70 9.40 -5.52 -5.03
CA ILE A 70 10.55 -6.19 -4.44
C ILE A 70 10.81 -7.55 -5.11
N ARG A 71 9.86 -8.49 -5.01
CA ARG A 71 10.06 -9.88 -5.45
C ARG A 71 10.15 -10.01 -6.96
N ILE A 72 9.20 -9.37 -7.67
CA ILE A 72 9.17 -9.43 -9.13
C ILE A 72 10.34 -8.65 -9.73
N SER A 73 10.72 -7.53 -9.13
CA SER A 73 11.94 -6.81 -9.50
C SER A 73 13.17 -7.70 -9.41
N GLY A 74 13.41 -8.37 -8.28
CA GLY A 74 14.55 -9.26 -8.11
C GLY A 74 14.57 -10.43 -9.10
N LEU A 75 13.42 -11.06 -9.38
CA LEU A 75 13.32 -12.09 -10.42
C LEU A 75 13.66 -11.56 -11.82
N ARG A 76 13.28 -10.32 -12.13
CA ARG A 76 13.59 -9.69 -13.42
C ARG A 76 15.07 -9.32 -13.52
N GLU A 77 15.67 -8.88 -12.44
CA GLU A 77 17.09 -8.60 -12.37
C GLU A 77 17.90 -9.88 -12.62
N GLN A 78 17.58 -10.97 -11.92
CA GLN A 78 18.18 -12.30 -12.15
C GLN A 78 18.05 -12.75 -13.61
N LEU A 79 16.86 -12.56 -14.20
CA LEU A 79 16.62 -12.89 -15.60
C LEU A 79 17.49 -12.03 -16.55
N SER A 80 17.66 -10.74 -16.23
CA SER A 80 18.45 -9.81 -17.04
C SER A 80 19.95 -10.03 -16.93
N SER A 81 20.44 -10.49 -15.77
CA SER A 81 21.85 -10.84 -15.55
C SER A 81 22.22 -12.20 -16.12
N GLY A 82 21.24 -12.95 -16.66
CA GLY A 82 21.45 -14.27 -17.26
C GLY A 82 21.64 -15.37 -16.23
N VAL A 83 21.19 -15.18 -14.98
CA VAL A 83 21.17 -16.23 -13.97
C VAL A 83 20.14 -17.27 -14.38
N LEU A 84 20.65 -18.43 -14.82
CA LEU A 84 19.86 -19.59 -15.25
C LEU A 84 19.71 -20.64 -14.14
N GLU A 85 20.43 -20.49 -13.03
CA GLU A 85 20.37 -21.44 -11.92
C GLU A 85 19.00 -21.36 -11.25
N ALA A 86 18.28 -22.47 -11.30
CA ALA A 86 17.05 -22.64 -10.57
C ALA A 86 17.32 -22.67 -9.06
N ALA A 87 16.37 -22.16 -8.27
CA ALA A 87 16.40 -22.35 -6.83
C ALA A 87 16.27 -23.85 -6.47
N LEU A 88 16.27 -24.18 -5.18
CA LEU A 88 16.11 -25.56 -4.70
C LEU A 88 14.83 -26.24 -5.22
N ASP A 89 13.83 -25.46 -5.62
CA ASP A 89 12.57 -25.92 -6.23
C ASP A 89 12.67 -26.24 -7.74
N GLY A 90 13.84 -26.04 -8.37
CA GLY A 90 14.07 -26.37 -9.77
C GLY A 90 13.45 -25.39 -10.77
N MET A 91 12.90 -24.25 -10.34
CA MET A 91 12.26 -23.26 -11.20
C MET A 91 13.21 -22.13 -11.62
N SER A 92 13.33 -21.90 -12.94
CA SER A 92 14.05 -20.74 -13.46
C SER A 92 13.28 -19.42 -13.19
N PRO A 93 13.95 -18.25 -13.14
CA PRO A 93 13.26 -16.97 -12.98
C PRO A 93 12.16 -16.73 -14.03
N SER A 94 12.37 -17.17 -15.27
CA SER A 94 11.37 -17.08 -16.33
C SER A 94 10.14 -17.94 -16.05
N ASP A 95 10.34 -19.17 -15.57
CA ASP A 95 9.23 -20.07 -15.22
C ASP A 95 8.43 -19.52 -14.03
N GLN A 96 9.13 -18.96 -13.04
CA GLN A 96 8.50 -18.31 -11.89
C GLN A 96 7.64 -17.12 -12.31
N LEU A 97 8.17 -16.20 -13.13
CA LEU A 97 7.41 -15.06 -13.65
C LEU A 97 6.16 -15.49 -14.45
N GLY A 98 6.28 -16.55 -15.25
CA GLY A 98 5.17 -17.14 -16.00
C GLY A 98 4.07 -17.67 -15.07
N GLN A 99 4.44 -18.53 -14.11
CA GLN A 99 3.47 -19.13 -13.19
C GLN A 99 2.84 -18.11 -12.24
N ILE A 100 3.61 -17.12 -11.79
CA ILE A 100 3.09 -15.98 -11.00
C ILE A 100 2.01 -15.25 -11.79
N ARG A 101 2.28 -14.93 -13.06
CA ARG A 101 1.31 -14.24 -13.91
C ARG A 101 0.05 -15.06 -14.06
N ASP A 102 0.15 -16.35 -14.33
CA ASP A 102 -1.02 -17.22 -14.48
C ASP A 102 -1.85 -17.31 -13.20
N ALA A 103 -1.20 -17.47 -12.04
CA ALA A 103 -1.86 -17.49 -10.73
C ALA A 103 -2.58 -16.16 -10.41
N LEU A 104 -1.97 -15.02 -10.74
CA LEU A 104 -2.58 -13.71 -10.57
C LEU A 104 -3.79 -13.51 -11.49
N LEU A 105 -3.67 -13.87 -12.77
CA LEU A 105 -4.78 -13.77 -13.73
C LEU A 105 -5.99 -14.61 -13.30
N GLN A 106 -5.76 -15.80 -12.73
CA GLN A 106 -6.82 -16.62 -12.16
C GLN A 106 -7.50 -15.92 -10.97
N SER A 107 -6.73 -15.24 -10.13
CA SER A 107 -7.23 -14.51 -8.95
C SER A 107 -8.07 -13.29 -9.32
N PHE A 108 -7.87 -12.69 -10.49
CA PHE A 108 -8.60 -11.47 -10.89
C PHE A 108 -10.11 -11.70 -11.02
N SER A 109 -10.55 -12.88 -11.48
CA SER A 109 -11.98 -13.19 -11.55
C SER A 109 -12.65 -13.19 -10.16
N ARG A 110 -11.95 -13.73 -9.15
CA ARG A 110 -12.38 -13.70 -7.75
C ARG A 110 -12.43 -12.28 -7.19
N ILE A 111 -11.41 -11.47 -7.49
CA ILE A 111 -11.38 -10.06 -7.07
C ILE A 111 -12.55 -9.28 -7.68
N THR A 112 -12.83 -9.48 -8.97
CA THR A 112 -13.98 -8.85 -9.63
C THR A 112 -15.28 -9.24 -8.93
N GLN A 113 -15.50 -10.52 -8.66
CA GLN A 113 -16.69 -10.99 -7.94
C GLN A 113 -16.78 -10.43 -6.52
N CYS A 114 -15.68 -10.47 -5.77
CA CYS A 114 -15.61 -9.96 -4.40
C CYS A 114 -15.92 -8.45 -4.38
N TRP A 115 -15.26 -7.65 -5.21
CA TRP A 115 -15.40 -6.20 -5.20
C TRP A 115 -16.69 -5.72 -5.85
N GLN A 116 -16.92 -6.09 -7.12
CA GLN A 116 -18.00 -5.52 -7.93
C GLN A 116 -19.35 -6.14 -7.62
N ASP A 117 -19.41 -7.47 -7.53
CA ASP A 117 -20.68 -8.17 -7.39
C ASP A 117 -21.16 -8.20 -5.93
N ASP A 118 -20.24 -8.32 -4.96
CA ASP A 118 -20.58 -8.44 -3.53
C ASP A 118 -20.35 -7.15 -2.73
N LEU A 119 -19.10 -6.69 -2.57
CA LEU A 119 -18.77 -5.60 -1.63
C LEU A 119 -19.43 -4.27 -2.01
N LEU A 120 -19.40 -3.86 -3.28
CA LEU A 120 -20.07 -2.63 -3.72
C LEU A 120 -21.58 -2.67 -3.48
N THR A 121 -22.21 -3.81 -3.73
CA THR A 121 -23.65 -4.03 -3.47
C THR A 121 -23.96 -3.87 -1.99
N ARG A 122 -23.21 -4.57 -1.12
CA ARG A 122 -23.40 -4.51 0.34
C ARG A 122 -23.09 -3.16 0.94
N LEU A 123 -22.06 -2.47 0.43
CA LEU A 123 -21.76 -1.10 0.85
C LEU A 123 -22.96 -0.20 0.55
N THR A 124 -23.54 -0.33 -0.65
CA THR A 124 -24.72 0.44 -1.05
C THR A 124 -25.93 0.16 -0.15
N GLU A 125 -26.17 -1.11 0.19
CA GLU A 125 -27.21 -1.53 1.15
C GLU A 125 -26.97 -0.98 2.57
N ALA A 126 -25.70 -0.89 2.98
CA ALA A 126 -25.28 -0.29 4.24
C ALA A 126 -25.21 1.25 4.20
N HIS A 127 -25.72 1.87 3.15
CA HIS A 127 -25.74 3.31 2.89
C HIS A 127 -24.34 3.94 2.68
N ILE A 128 -23.33 3.16 2.32
CA ILE A 128 -22.00 3.65 1.93
C ILE A 128 -21.90 3.54 0.40
N ARG A 129 -21.86 4.66 -0.31
CA ARG A 129 -21.96 4.66 -1.78
C ARG A 129 -20.73 5.26 -2.41
N ILE A 130 -20.11 4.53 -3.33
CA ILE A 130 -19.14 5.09 -4.26
C ILE A 130 -19.88 5.36 -5.57
N LEU A 131 -20.17 6.62 -5.83
CA LEU A 131 -20.99 7.06 -6.96
C LEU A 131 -20.11 7.37 -8.16
N ALA A 132 -20.55 6.92 -9.34
CA ALA A 132 -19.93 7.35 -10.58
C ALA A 132 -20.28 8.82 -10.86
N TYR A 133 -19.34 9.60 -11.40
CA TYR A 133 -19.53 11.04 -11.62
C TYR A 133 -20.75 11.33 -12.53
N GLN A 134 -20.98 10.48 -13.54
CA GLN A 134 -22.11 10.57 -14.44
C GLN A 134 -23.46 10.26 -13.79
N ASP A 135 -23.50 9.66 -12.61
CA ASP A 135 -24.75 9.40 -11.89
C ASP A 135 -25.07 10.50 -10.86
N LEU A 136 -24.14 11.44 -10.67
CA LEU A 136 -24.31 12.57 -9.77
C LEU A 136 -25.36 13.55 -10.28
N LYS A 137 -26.13 14.10 -9.34
CA LYS A 137 -27.15 15.11 -9.62
C LYS A 137 -26.53 16.46 -9.99
N PRO A 138 -27.26 17.35 -10.68
CA PRO A 138 -26.71 18.64 -11.14
C PRO A 138 -26.10 19.50 -10.03
N LYS A 139 -26.72 19.56 -8.84
CA LYS A 139 -26.18 20.30 -7.69
C LYS A 139 -24.83 19.75 -7.21
N GLN A 140 -24.72 18.42 -7.08
CA GLN A 140 -23.48 17.74 -6.67
C GLN A 140 -22.36 17.95 -7.71
N ARG A 141 -22.67 17.86 -9.01
CA ARG A 141 -21.71 18.14 -10.08
C ARG A 141 -21.22 19.60 -10.05
N SER A 142 -22.12 20.55 -9.81
CA SER A 142 -21.75 21.97 -9.68
C SER A 142 -20.82 22.20 -8.50
N LEU A 143 -21.11 21.58 -7.35
CA LEU A 143 -20.27 21.62 -6.16
C LEU A 143 -18.87 21.03 -6.44
N LEU A 144 -18.80 19.85 -7.04
CA LEU A 144 -17.54 19.20 -7.40
C LEU A 144 -16.73 19.99 -8.41
N ARG A 145 -17.39 20.60 -9.41
CA ARG A 145 -16.70 21.47 -10.38
C ARG A 145 -16.13 22.72 -9.73
N ARG A 146 -16.85 23.32 -8.76
CA ARG A 146 -16.34 24.44 -7.95
C ARG A 146 -15.15 24.02 -7.09
N TYR A 147 -15.25 22.87 -6.43
CA TYR A 147 -14.15 22.30 -5.64
C TYR A 147 -12.93 22.00 -6.51
N PHE A 148 -13.14 21.37 -7.67
CA PHE A 148 -12.09 21.10 -8.65
C PHE A 148 -11.38 22.40 -9.04
N ARG A 149 -12.11 23.44 -9.46
CA ARG A 149 -11.51 24.70 -9.89
C ARG A 149 -10.68 25.40 -8.80
N LYS A 150 -11.14 25.33 -7.56
CA LYS A 150 -10.54 26.07 -6.43
C LYS A 150 -9.37 25.31 -5.79
N GLU A 151 -9.51 24.01 -5.59
CA GLU A 151 -8.61 23.21 -4.76
C GLU A 151 -7.79 22.21 -5.59
N ILE A 152 -8.43 21.41 -6.45
CA ILE A 152 -7.74 20.34 -7.20
C ILE A 152 -6.92 20.91 -8.37
N PHE A 153 -7.52 21.77 -9.18
CA PHE A 153 -6.94 22.30 -10.42
C PHE A 153 -5.55 22.93 -10.21
N PRO A 154 -5.30 23.76 -9.18
CA PRO A 154 -3.96 24.32 -8.93
C PRO A 154 -2.86 23.29 -8.69
N ALA A 155 -3.22 22.06 -8.26
CA ALA A 155 -2.27 20.99 -8.00
C ALA A 155 -2.02 20.08 -9.21
N LEU A 156 -2.70 20.31 -10.34
CA LEU A 156 -2.57 19.49 -11.55
C LEU A 156 -1.64 20.14 -12.57
N THR A 157 -0.71 19.34 -13.08
CA THR A 157 0.15 19.71 -14.20
C THR A 157 -0.07 18.71 -15.34
N PRO A 158 -0.84 19.06 -16.38
CA PRO A 158 -0.94 18.25 -17.60
C PRO A 158 0.41 18.22 -18.31
N LEU A 159 0.89 17.03 -18.64
CA LEU A 159 2.14 16.83 -19.38
C LEU A 159 1.82 16.25 -20.74
N ALA A 160 1.85 17.10 -21.77
CA ALA A 160 1.75 16.67 -23.16
C ALA A 160 3.03 15.95 -23.60
N PHE A 161 2.90 15.00 -24.52
CA PHE A 161 4.05 14.37 -25.17
C PHE A 161 3.79 14.18 -26.67
N ASP A 162 4.84 14.33 -27.45
CA ASP A 162 4.84 14.26 -28.90
C ASP A 162 6.27 13.87 -29.37
N PRO A 163 6.54 13.67 -30.68
CA PRO A 163 7.90 13.32 -31.13
C PRO A 163 9.01 14.30 -30.73
N SER A 164 8.69 15.54 -30.37
CA SER A 164 9.61 16.58 -29.92
C SER A 164 9.70 16.70 -28.40
N HIS A 165 8.75 16.12 -27.65
CA HIS A 165 8.70 16.16 -26.19
C HIS A 165 8.68 14.73 -25.62
N PRO A 166 9.72 14.32 -24.87
CA PRO A 166 9.83 12.96 -24.37
C PRO A 166 8.66 12.58 -23.47
N PHE A 167 8.32 11.30 -23.44
CA PHE A 167 7.27 10.79 -22.57
C PHE A 167 7.56 11.13 -21.10
N PRO A 168 6.59 11.69 -20.36
CA PRO A 168 6.84 12.21 -19.02
C PRO A 168 7.13 11.07 -18.04
N HIS A 169 7.91 11.39 -17.00
CA HIS A 169 8.08 10.47 -15.88
C HIS A 169 6.74 10.18 -15.20
N ILE A 170 6.50 8.90 -14.96
CA ILE A 170 5.33 8.40 -14.24
C ILE A 170 5.76 8.00 -12.82
N SER A 171 5.08 8.56 -11.82
CA SER A 171 5.34 8.26 -10.41
C SER A 171 4.85 6.87 -10.03
N ASN A 172 5.58 6.20 -9.14
CA ASN A 172 5.23 4.88 -8.64
C ASN A 172 3.87 4.87 -7.93
N LEU A 173 3.12 3.77 -8.05
CA LEU A 173 1.84 3.47 -7.38
C LEU A 173 0.74 4.53 -7.52
N THR A 174 0.91 5.51 -8.40
CA THR A 174 -0.04 6.61 -8.61
C THR A 174 -0.94 6.31 -9.80
N VAL A 175 -2.24 6.61 -9.70
CA VAL A 175 -3.15 6.57 -10.84
C VAL A 175 -2.90 7.77 -11.75
N ASN A 176 -2.95 7.54 -13.05
CA ASN A 176 -2.74 8.54 -14.08
C ASN A 176 -3.86 8.46 -15.11
N LEU A 177 -4.15 9.60 -15.73
CA LEU A 177 -5.03 9.69 -16.88
C LEU A 177 -4.18 9.86 -18.14
N ALA A 178 -4.35 8.96 -19.10
CA ALA A 178 -3.93 9.16 -20.49
C ALA A 178 -5.07 9.86 -21.22
N VAL A 179 -4.90 11.14 -21.52
CA VAL A 179 -5.88 11.99 -22.19
C VAL A 179 -5.57 12.04 -23.68
N VAL A 180 -6.60 11.77 -24.48
CA VAL A 180 -6.58 11.94 -25.94
C VAL A 180 -7.42 13.16 -26.24
N ALA A 181 -6.79 14.17 -26.85
CA ALA A 181 -7.43 15.42 -27.24
C ALA A 181 -7.16 15.71 -28.72
N HIS A 182 -8.04 16.48 -29.34
CA HIS A 182 -7.87 16.96 -30.70
C HIS A 182 -7.62 18.46 -30.69
N ASP A 183 -6.47 18.85 -31.21
CA ASP A 183 -6.09 20.21 -31.55
C ASP A 183 -6.53 20.50 -32.99
N PRO A 184 -7.34 21.55 -33.24
CA PRO A 184 -7.78 21.91 -34.59
C PRO A 184 -6.64 22.21 -35.58
N GLU A 185 -5.47 22.63 -35.09
CA GLU A 185 -4.30 22.96 -35.91
C GLU A 185 -3.31 21.80 -36.01
N ARG A 186 -3.08 21.08 -34.90
CA ARG A 186 -2.02 20.05 -34.78
C ARG A 186 -2.53 18.61 -34.92
N GLY A 187 -3.84 18.40 -34.86
CA GLY A 187 -4.44 17.07 -34.87
C GLY A 187 -4.47 16.43 -33.50
N GLU A 188 -4.32 15.11 -33.45
CA GLU A 188 -4.41 14.34 -32.20
C GLU A 188 -3.22 14.66 -31.26
N CYS A 189 -3.54 14.91 -30.00
CA CYS A 189 -2.60 15.28 -28.93
C CYS A 189 -2.79 14.33 -27.76
N PHE A 190 -1.67 13.89 -27.19
CA PHE A 190 -1.66 13.05 -26.00
C PHE A 190 -1.12 13.82 -24.81
N ALA A 191 -1.81 13.67 -23.68
CA ALA A 191 -1.35 14.24 -22.43
C ALA A 191 -1.54 13.26 -21.28
N ARG A 192 -0.65 13.36 -20.31
CA ARG A 192 -0.72 12.63 -19.05
C ARG A 192 -1.11 13.59 -17.94
N ILE A 193 -2.05 13.18 -17.10
CA ILE A 193 -2.34 13.85 -15.83
C ILE A 193 -2.08 12.87 -14.69
N LYS A 194 -1.27 13.28 -13.72
CA LYS A 194 -1.06 12.55 -12.47
C LYS A 194 -2.22 12.84 -11.52
N VAL A 195 -2.84 11.82 -10.94
CA VAL A 195 -3.77 12.01 -9.83
C VAL A 195 -2.95 12.37 -8.58
N PRO A 196 -3.14 13.57 -7.99
CA PRO A 196 -2.32 14.04 -6.88
C PRO A 196 -2.64 13.28 -5.58
N SER A 197 -1.59 12.92 -4.82
CA SER A 197 -1.72 12.25 -3.52
C SER A 197 -2.02 13.20 -2.35
N LEU A 198 -2.02 14.52 -2.60
CA LEU A 198 -2.33 15.55 -1.59
C LEU A 198 -3.78 15.47 -1.10
N PHE A 199 -4.69 14.89 -1.90
CA PHE A 199 -6.10 14.76 -1.58
C PHE A 199 -6.45 13.30 -1.31
N PRO A 200 -7.44 13.03 -0.44
CA PRO A 200 -8.04 11.70 -0.34
C PRO A 200 -8.48 11.24 -1.73
N ARG A 201 -8.24 9.97 -2.05
CA ARG A 201 -8.63 9.46 -3.36
C ARG A 201 -10.13 9.22 -3.46
N LEU A 202 -10.77 8.94 -2.33
CA LEU A 202 -12.22 8.86 -2.18
C LEU A 202 -12.76 10.18 -1.59
N ILE A 203 -13.23 11.06 -2.47
CA ILE A 203 -13.75 12.37 -2.09
C ILE A 203 -15.17 12.24 -1.56
N ARG A 204 -15.38 12.59 -0.28
CA ARG A 204 -16.70 12.64 0.36
C ARG A 204 -17.56 13.74 -0.25
N ILE A 205 -18.81 13.42 -0.57
CA ILE A 205 -19.78 14.38 -1.12
C ILE A 205 -21.09 14.35 -0.32
N PRO A 206 -21.72 15.51 -0.04
CA PRO A 206 -22.95 15.56 0.74
C PRO A 206 -24.12 14.82 0.06
N ASP A 207 -25.07 14.38 0.89
CA ASP A 207 -26.38 13.96 0.41
C ASP A 207 -27.15 15.16 -0.16
N GLU A 208 -28.00 14.90 -1.16
CA GLU A 208 -28.74 15.95 -1.89
C GLU A 208 -29.54 16.88 -0.97
N SER A 209 -30.22 16.33 0.04
CA SER A 209 -31.06 17.10 0.98
C SER A 209 -30.27 18.07 1.84
N GLN A 210 -28.96 17.85 1.98
CA GLN A 210 -28.05 18.69 2.75
C GLN A 210 -27.34 19.73 1.87
N VAL A 211 -27.54 19.73 0.56
CA VAL A 211 -26.96 20.74 -0.34
C VAL A 211 -27.80 22.02 -0.28
N SER A 212 -27.52 22.88 0.70
CA SER A 212 -28.13 24.21 0.81
C SER A 212 -27.51 25.18 -0.22
N ASP A 213 -28.31 26.11 -0.74
CA ASP A 213 -27.86 27.06 -1.78
C ASP A 213 -26.88 28.13 -1.24
N ASP A 214 -26.77 28.26 0.09
CA ASP A 214 -25.97 29.28 0.79
C ASP A 214 -24.68 28.74 1.44
N GLU A 215 -24.31 27.47 1.28
CA GLU A 215 -23.17 26.94 2.00
C GLU A 215 -21.80 27.30 1.38
N GLN A 216 -21.13 28.19 2.11
CA GLN A 216 -19.68 28.32 2.24
C GLN A 216 -19.02 27.07 2.85
N MET A 217 -19.79 26.10 3.35
CA MET A 217 -19.25 24.80 3.77
C MET A 217 -18.89 23.99 2.52
N GLY A 218 -17.64 23.55 2.45
CA GLY A 218 -17.09 22.79 1.33
C GLY A 218 -17.72 21.40 1.18
N LEU A 219 -16.96 20.48 0.59
CA LEU A 219 -17.29 19.05 0.63
C LEU A 219 -17.64 18.61 2.05
N ALA A 220 -18.43 17.54 2.20
CA ALA A 220 -18.80 17.02 3.50
C ALA A 220 -17.54 16.67 4.32
N THR A 221 -17.14 17.56 5.23
CA THR A 221 -16.04 17.35 6.18
C THR A 221 -16.54 16.69 7.48
N GLY A 222 -17.85 16.44 7.59
CA GLY A 222 -18.47 15.79 8.74
C GLY A 222 -18.67 14.28 8.55
N ALA A 223 -18.74 13.56 9.66
CA ALA A 223 -18.97 12.10 9.72
C ALA A 223 -20.34 11.65 9.17
N GLU A 224 -21.23 12.59 8.85
CA GLU A 224 -22.61 12.29 8.47
C GLU A 224 -22.75 11.77 7.03
N SER A 225 -21.84 12.14 6.12
CA SER A 225 -21.95 11.72 4.73
C SER A 225 -21.09 10.50 4.40
N THR A 226 -21.74 9.52 3.77
CA THR A 226 -21.20 8.22 3.37
C THR A 226 -21.20 8.03 1.85
N ASN A 227 -21.38 9.12 1.09
CA ASN A 227 -21.24 9.11 -0.36
C ASN A 227 -19.84 9.58 -0.77
N PHE A 228 -19.25 8.90 -1.74
CA PHE A 228 -17.90 9.10 -2.22
C PHE A 228 -17.86 9.17 -3.74
N VAL A 229 -16.88 9.88 -4.28
CA VAL A 229 -16.54 9.91 -5.71
C VAL A 229 -15.02 9.79 -5.83
N TRP A 230 -14.55 9.03 -6.81
CA TRP A 230 -13.12 8.91 -7.06
C TRP A 230 -12.53 10.24 -7.55
N LEU A 231 -11.38 10.63 -7.02
CA LEU A 231 -10.69 11.88 -7.36
C LEU A 231 -10.39 12.01 -8.86
N GLU A 232 -9.77 10.98 -9.42
CA GLU A 232 -9.64 10.75 -10.87
C GLU A 232 -10.91 10.95 -11.71
N ASP A 233 -12.10 10.57 -11.24
CA ASP A 233 -13.35 10.77 -12.00
C ASP A 233 -13.76 12.25 -11.98
N ILE A 234 -13.49 12.96 -10.87
CA ILE A 234 -13.64 14.42 -10.80
C ILE A 234 -12.66 15.10 -11.76
N ILE A 235 -11.42 14.61 -11.85
CA ILE A 235 -10.42 15.13 -12.80
C ILE A 235 -10.87 14.88 -14.24
N ALA A 236 -11.26 13.65 -14.57
CA ALA A 236 -11.72 13.25 -15.91
C ALA A 236 -12.92 14.08 -16.38
N ALA A 237 -13.87 14.36 -15.47
CA ALA A 237 -15.05 15.14 -15.78
C ALA A 237 -14.80 16.65 -15.96
N ASN A 238 -13.61 17.14 -15.63
CA ASN A 238 -13.25 18.56 -15.72
C ASN A 238 -11.99 18.80 -16.59
N LEU A 239 -11.66 17.86 -17.48
CA LEU A 239 -10.55 17.98 -18.42
C LEU A 239 -10.67 19.20 -19.36
N ASP A 240 -11.90 19.67 -19.61
CA ASP A 240 -12.16 20.86 -20.40
C ASP A 240 -11.49 22.12 -19.84
N LEU A 241 -11.31 22.19 -18.52
CA LEU A 241 -10.62 23.30 -17.85
C LEU A 241 -9.10 23.20 -17.98
N LEU A 242 -8.54 21.99 -18.13
CA LEU A 242 -7.10 21.74 -18.22
C LEU A 242 -6.58 21.88 -19.65
N PHE A 243 -7.44 21.70 -20.66
CA PHE A 243 -7.07 21.76 -22.08
C PHE A 243 -7.94 22.78 -22.84
N PRO A 244 -7.84 24.08 -22.50
CA PRO A 244 -8.62 25.11 -23.16
C PRO A 244 -8.30 25.16 -24.65
N GLY A 245 -9.34 25.17 -25.50
CA GLY A 245 -9.21 25.22 -26.96
C GLY A 245 -9.00 23.86 -27.63
N LEU A 246 -8.80 22.78 -26.87
CA LEU A 246 -8.74 21.41 -27.40
C LEU A 246 -10.09 20.71 -27.21
N THR A 247 -10.40 19.76 -28.09
CA THR A 247 -11.55 18.87 -27.94
C THR A 247 -11.12 17.57 -27.27
N ILE A 248 -11.56 17.31 -26.04
CA ILE A 248 -11.29 16.04 -25.36
C ILE A 248 -12.06 14.92 -26.06
N GLN A 249 -11.34 13.90 -26.54
CA GLN A 249 -11.93 12.73 -27.19
C GLN A 249 -12.15 11.59 -26.20
N ALA A 250 -11.15 11.32 -25.35
CA ALA A 250 -11.22 10.27 -24.35
C ALA A 250 -10.18 10.47 -23.24
N SER A 251 -10.38 9.78 -22.11
CA SER A 251 -9.38 9.65 -21.06
C SER A 251 -9.41 8.24 -20.49
N TYR A 252 -8.24 7.65 -20.27
CA TYR A 252 -8.10 6.28 -19.77
C TYR A 252 -7.20 6.24 -18.54
N TYR A 253 -7.56 5.40 -17.58
CA TYR A 253 -6.78 5.24 -16.36
C TYR A 253 -5.67 4.21 -16.54
N PHE A 254 -4.50 4.55 -16.01
CA PHE A 254 -3.39 3.61 -15.88
C PHE A 254 -2.62 3.86 -14.59
N ARG A 255 -1.96 2.83 -14.09
CA ARG A 255 -1.10 2.87 -12.92
C ARG A 255 0.14 2.03 -13.20
N ILE A 256 1.27 2.43 -12.63
CA ILE A 256 2.49 1.63 -12.73
C ILE A 256 3.00 1.24 -11.35
N THR A 257 3.74 0.15 -11.32
CA THR A 257 4.61 -0.22 -10.21
C THR A 257 6.05 -0.18 -10.71
N ARG A 258 6.92 0.45 -9.93
CA ARG A 258 8.36 0.53 -10.16
C ARG A 258 9.09 -0.34 -9.17
N ASP A 259 10.28 -0.74 -9.57
CA ASP A 259 11.24 -1.35 -8.68
C ASP A 259 11.55 -0.44 -7.47
N ALA A 260 11.55 -1.03 -6.28
CA ALA A 260 11.89 -0.35 -5.04
C ALA A 260 13.03 -1.02 -4.27
N ASP A 261 13.58 -2.14 -4.78
CA ASP A 261 14.69 -2.87 -4.19
C ASP A 261 16.00 -2.30 -4.75
N PHE A 262 16.67 -1.46 -3.97
CA PHE A 262 18.01 -0.98 -4.30
C PHE A 262 18.96 -1.59 -3.28
N GLU A 263 19.88 -2.44 -3.74
CA GLU A 263 20.94 -2.95 -2.89
C GLU A 263 21.95 -1.81 -2.60
N ILE A 264 22.18 -1.52 -1.33
CA ILE A 264 23.22 -0.58 -0.89
C ILE A 264 24.48 -1.38 -0.65
N GLU A 265 25.45 -1.28 -1.57
CA GLU A 265 26.79 -1.84 -1.38
C GLU A 265 27.52 -1.05 -0.28
N GLU A 266 27.59 -1.64 0.93
CA GLU A 266 28.20 -1.00 2.11
C GLU A 266 29.69 -0.72 1.95
N ASP A 267 30.36 -1.46 1.07
CA ASP A 267 31.82 -1.42 0.91
C ASP A 267 32.30 -0.22 0.07
N GLU A 268 31.41 0.45 -0.68
CA GLU A 268 31.76 1.58 -1.57
C GLU A 268 31.42 2.97 -1.00
N ALA A 269 30.59 3.06 0.05
CA ALA A 269 30.15 4.33 0.63
C ALA A 269 30.97 4.74 1.85
N GLY A 270 31.63 5.92 1.79
CA GLY A 270 32.31 6.51 2.95
C GLY A 270 31.36 7.02 4.04
N ASP A 271 30.10 7.26 3.69
CA ASP A 271 29.00 7.61 4.60
C ASP A 271 27.73 6.87 4.16
N LEU A 272 27.33 5.88 4.95
CA LEU A 272 26.16 5.04 4.68
C LEU A 272 24.86 5.86 4.69
N LEU A 273 24.75 6.90 5.53
CA LEU A 273 23.54 7.70 5.64
C LEU A 273 23.31 8.52 4.36
N ALA A 274 24.36 9.16 3.86
CA ALA A 274 24.31 9.91 2.60
C ALA A 274 23.98 9.01 1.40
N ALA A 275 24.53 7.79 1.35
CA ALA A 275 24.23 6.81 0.32
C ALA A 275 22.76 6.36 0.34
N ILE A 276 22.18 6.14 1.53
CA ILE A 276 20.76 5.79 1.66
C ILE A 276 19.87 6.94 1.20
N GLU A 277 20.18 8.19 1.55
CA GLU A 277 19.42 9.37 1.11
C GLU A 277 19.37 9.50 -0.42
N GLU A 278 20.53 9.38 -1.08
CA GLU A 278 20.60 9.44 -2.55
C GLU A 278 19.78 8.30 -3.19
N GLN A 279 19.81 7.10 -2.60
CA GLN A 279 19.05 5.96 -3.11
C GLN A 279 17.54 6.07 -2.91
N ILE A 280 17.06 6.68 -1.81
CA ILE A 280 15.64 6.97 -1.62
C ILE A 280 15.14 7.86 -2.76
N ASP A 281 15.91 8.88 -3.12
CA ASP A 281 15.60 9.75 -4.26
C ASP A 281 15.66 9.01 -5.60
N LEU A 282 16.57 8.04 -5.78
CA LEU A 282 16.62 7.21 -6.98
C LEU A 282 15.48 6.20 -7.06
N ARG A 283 14.87 5.80 -5.92
CA ARG A 283 13.77 4.83 -5.86
C ARG A 283 12.57 5.23 -6.73
N GLN A 284 12.26 6.53 -6.78
CA GLN A 284 11.18 7.03 -7.64
C GLN A 284 11.45 6.86 -9.15
N PHE A 285 12.70 6.56 -9.53
CA PHE A 285 13.16 6.34 -10.91
C PHE A 285 13.46 4.87 -11.24
N GLY A 286 13.21 3.93 -10.33
CA GLY A 286 13.35 2.48 -10.57
C GLY A 286 12.61 2.00 -11.83
N SER A 287 13.08 0.92 -12.43
CA SER A 287 12.51 0.41 -13.69
C SER A 287 11.02 0.05 -13.51
N VAL A 288 10.21 0.20 -14.56
CA VAL A 288 8.80 -0.18 -14.47
C VAL A 288 8.67 -1.69 -14.50
N VAL A 289 8.06 -2.26 -13.47
CA VAL A 289 7.88 -3.71 -13.30
C VAL A 289 6.48 -4.17 -13.66
N ARG A 290 5.47 -3.31 -13.48
CA ARG A 290 4.07 -3.60 -13.79
C ARG A 290 3.38 -2.36 -14.37
N LEU A 291 2.59 -2.56 -15.42
CA LEU A 291 1.63 -1.60 -15.94
C LEU A 291 0.22 -2.16 -15.78
N GLU A 292 -0.61 -1.41 -15.06
CA GLU A 292 -2.01 -1.70 -14.78
C GLU A 292 -2.88 -0.80 -15.66
N LEU A 293 -3.77 -1.42 -16.44
CA LEU A 293 -4.63 -0.73 -17.40
C LEU A 293 -6.10 -1.03 -17.14
N ASP A 294 -6.95 -0.03 -17.36
CA ASP A 294 -8.39 -0.24 -17.51
C ASP A 294 -8.69 -1.06 -18.78
N ARG A 295 -9.63 -2.02 -18.71
CA ARG A 295 -9.99 -2.86 -19.86
C ARG A 295 -10.53 -2.11 -21.07
N HIS A 296 -11.16 -0.97 -20.87
CA HIS A 296 -11.71 -0.18 -21.97
C HIS A 296 -10.66 0.66 -22.68
N MET A 297 -9.39 0.61 -22.26
CA MET A 297 -8.29 1.27 -22.96
C MET A 297 -8.05 0.64 -24.34
N PRO A 298 -8.10 1.42 -25.44
CA PRO A 298 -7.80 0.92 -26.77
C PRO A 298 -6.34 0.46 -26.90
N ASP A 299 -6.12 -0.54 -27.76
CA ASP A 299 -4.78 -1.07 -28.03
C ASP A 299 -3.81 0.00 -28.55
N SER A 300 -4.30 1.02 -29.26
CA SER A 300 -3.46 2.15 -29.70
C SER A 300 -2.83 2.92 -28.53
N ILE A 301 -3.60 3.17 -27.46
CA ILE A 301 -3.12 3.88 -26.27
C ILE A 301 -2.23 2.98 -25.43
N LYS A 302 -2.63 1.71 -25.27
CA LYS A 302 -1.83 0.69 -24.61
C LYS A 302 -0.46 0.55 -25.25
N ASP A 303 -0.39 0.48 -26.58
CA ASP A 303 0.86 0.38 -27.33
C ASP A 303 1.76 1.60 -27.10
N ILE A 304 1.18 2.80 -27.04
CA ILE A 304 1.93 4.03 -26.71
C ILE A 304 2.55 3.90 -25.33
N LEU A 305 1.78 3.48 -24.31
CA LEU A 305 2.29 3.31 -22.95
C LEU A 305 3.36 2.22 -22.88
N VAL A 306 3.13 1.06 -23.48
CA VAL A 306 4.06 -0.08 -23.48
C VAL A 306 5.39 0.28 -24.14
N ARG A 307 5.36 0.97 -25.29
CA ARG A 307 6.57 1.38 -26.00
C ARG A 307 7.35 2.44 -25.23
N ASN A 308 6.69 3.48 -24.74
CA ASN A 308 7.36 4.57 -24.02
C ASN A 308 7.89 4.14 -22.65
N LEU A 309 7.24 3.18 -21.99
CA LEU A 309 7.69 2.62 -20.72
C LEU A 309 8.65 1.43 -20.88
N ASN A 310 8.97 1.04 -22.12
CA ASN A 310 9.84 -0.09 -22.47
C ASN A 310 9.43 -1.41 -21.78
N LEU A 311 8.15 -1.78 -21.89
CA LEU A 311 7.57 -2.91 -21.18
C LEU A 311 7.45 -4.15 -22.05
N ALA A 312 7.73 -5.31 -21.46
CA ALA A 312 7.40 -6.59 -22.06
C ALA A 312 5.91 -6.94 -21.86
N PRO A 313 5.29 -7.74 -22.74
CA PRO A 313 3.86 -8.08 -22.63
C PRO A 313 3.45 -8.71 -21.30
N TYR A 314 4.32 -9.50 -20.66
CA TYR A 314 4.03 -10.14 -19.37
C TYR A 314 3.91 -9.16 -18.20
N GLN A 315 4.37 -7.92 -18.37
CA GLN A 315 4.31 -6.86 -17.35
C GLN A 315 3.01 -6.06 -17.41
N VAL A 316 2.19 -6.30 -18.43
CA VAL A 316 0.94 -5.56 -18.66
C VAL A 316 -0.22 -6.37 -18.11
N TYR A 317 -0.97 -5.75 -17.21
CA TYR A 317 -2.15 -6.31 -16.56
C TYR A 317 -3.34 -5.41 -16.85
N THR A 318 -4.44 -6.03 -17.26
CA THR A 318 -5.66 -5.33 -17.63
C THR A 318 -6.76 -5.76 -16.68
N TYR A 319 -7.47 -4.78 -16.13
CA TYR A 319 -8.46 -5.00 -15.07
C TYR A 319 -9.86 -4.56 -15.50
N ASP A 320 -10.85 -5.29 -15.00
CA ASP A 320 -12.28 -4.99 -15.15
C ASP A 320 -12.81 -4.13 -14.00
N PHE A 321 -11.96 -3.86 -13.00
CA PHE A 321 -12.26 -3.10 -11.80
C PHE A 321 -11.34 -1.89 -11.66
N ARG A 322 -11.70 -0.99 -10.74
CA ARG A 322 -10.96 0.24 -10.47
C ARG A 322 -9.50 -0.05 -10.13
N LEU A 323 -8.55 0.67 -10.74
CA LEU A 323 -7.13 0.54 -10.45
C LEU A 323 -6.80 0.98 -9.01
N GLY A 324 -5.71 0.47 -8.42
CA GLY A 324 -5.20 0.94 -7.13
C GLY A 324 -6.17 0.73 -5.96
N LEU A 325 -6.77 -0.46 -5.84
CA LEU A 325 -7.69 -0.77 -4.73
C LEU A 325 -7.01 -0.78 -3.35
N SER A 326 -5.69 -0.63 -3.26
CA SER A 326 -4.98 -0.39 -2.00
C SER A 326 -5.37 0.93 -1.29
N ASN A 327 -6.03 1.87 -1.99
CA ASN A 327 -6.60 3.07 -1.37
C ASN A 327 -7.98 2.84 -0.72
N LEU A 328 -8.58 1.66 -0.85
CA LEU A 328 -9.87 1.36 -0.20
C LEU A 328 -9.79 1.43 1.34
N LEU A 329 -8.58 1.35 1.91
CA LEU A 329 -8.34 1.56 3.33
C LEU A 329 -8.90 2.91 3.81
N GLU A 330 -8.99 3.93 2.96
CA GLU A 330 -9.63 5.22 3.28
C GLU A 330 -11.08 5.05 3.78
N LEU A 331 -11.83 4.06 3.29
CA LEU A 331 -13.20 3.78 3.75
C LEU A 331 -13.27 3.31 5.20
N THR A 332 -12.18 2.74 5.73
CA THR A 332 -12.14 2.30 7.13
C THR A 332 -12.17 3.47 8.12
N SER A 333 -11.96 4.70 7.64
CA SER A 333 -12.13 5.92 8.43
C SER A 333 -13.60 6.26 8.74
N ILE A 334 -14.56 5.63 8.07
CA ILE A 334 -16.00 5.86 8.30
C ILE A 334 -16.38 5.43 9.71
N ASP A 335 -17.10 6.26 10.45
CA ASP A 335 -17.58 5.95 11.80
C ASP A 335 -18.81 5.04 11.77
N ARG A 336 -18.58 3.75 11.56
CA ARG A 336 -19.58 2.68 11.54
C ARG A 336 -19.08 1.47 12.32
N PRO A 337 -19.11 1.51 13.67
CA PRO A 337 -18.60 0.44 14.52
C PRO A 337 -19.36 -0.88 14.32
N ASP A 338 -20.63 -0.82 13.89
CA ASP A 338 -21.44 -1.97 13.52
C ASP A 338 -20.92 -2.71 12.27
N LEU A 339 -20.08 -2.06 11.46
CA LEU A 339 -19.46 -2.63 10.26
C LEU A 339 -17.96 -2.96 10.45
N LYS A 340 -17.45 -2.89 11.68
CA LYS A 340 -16.05 -3.13 12.04
C LYS A 340 -15.93 -4.22 13.09
N PHE A 341 -14.73 -4.76 13.29
CA PHE A 341 -14.49 -5.60 14.45
C PHE A 341 -14.68 -4.80 15.73
N SER A 342 -15.18 -5.46 16.78
CA SER A 342 -15.21 -4.89 18.12
C SER A 342 -13.79 -4.46 18.53
N PRO A 343 -13.57 -3.23 18.99
CA PRO A 343 -12.26 -2.79 19.44
C PRO A 343 -11.73 -3.73 20.53
N HIS A 344 -10.49 -4.18 20.36
CA HIS A 344 -9.78 -4.91 21.40
C HIS A 344 -9.09 -3.91 22.32
N TYR A 345 -9.35 -4.02 23.63
CA TYR A 345 -8.66 -3.23 24.64
C TYR A 345 -7.58 -4.11 25.29
N PRO A 346 -6.30 -3.77 25.10
CA PRO A 346 -5.22 -4.59 25.62
C PRO A 346 -5.18 -4.57 27.15
N ASN A 347 -4.82 -5.69 27.75
CA ASN A 347 -4.57 -5.81 29.17
C ASN A 347 -3.40 -4.90 29.56
N ILE A 348 -3.55 -4.20 30.68
CA ILE A 348 -2.50 -3.34 31.22
C ILE A 348 -1.86 -4.06 32.40
N LEU A 349 -0.57 -4.38 32.28
CA LEU A 349 0.20 -5.12 33.28
C LEU A 349 0.16 -4.46 34.67
N HIS A 350 0.23 -3.13 34.74
CA HIS A 350 0.30 -2.39 35.98
C HIS A 350 -0.48 -1.08 35.89
N ASP A 351 -1.12 -0.67 36.98
CA ASP A 351 -1.78 0.63 37.07
C ASP A 351 -0.73 1.75 36.99
N PRO A 352 -0.83 2.69 36.03
CA PRO A 352 0.09 3.83 35.92
C PRO A 352 0.11 4.72 37.17
N THR A 353 -0.92 4.64 38.01
CA THR A 353 -1.01 5.38 39.28
C THR A 353 -0.36 4.65 40.46
N SER A 354 0.10 3.41 40.24
CA SER A 354 0.84 2.64 41.23
C SER A 354 2.15 3.35 41.58
N LYS A 355 2.50 3.32 42.87
CA LYS A 355 3.80 3.81 43.36
C LYS A 355 4.93 2.79 43.20
N GLU A 356 4.60 1.57 42.80
CA GLU A 356 5.57 0.50 42.61
C GLU A 356 6.26 0.63 41.25
N SER A 357 7.59 0.66 41.25
CA SER A 357 8.36 0.79 40.01
C SER A 357 8.39 -0.50 39.20
N LEU A 358 8.48 -0.37 37.87
CA LEU A 358 8.64 -1.51 36.97
C LEU A 358 9.92 -2.29 37.26
N PHE A 359 10.99 -1.62 37.70
CA PHE A 359 12.21 -2.28 38.20
C PHE A 359 11.96 -3.23 39.36
N SER A 360 11.07 -2.86 40.28
CA SER A 360 10.75 -3.70 41.44
C SER A 360 9.96 -4.93 41.04
N LEU A 361 9.06 -4.79 40.06
CA LEU A 361 8.29 -5.90 39.51
C LEU A 361 9.20 -6.89 38.77
N ILE A 362 10.04 -6.40 37.86
CA ILE A 362 10.99 -7.22 37.09
C ILE A 362 12.00 -7.93 38.02
N LYS A 363 12.38 -7.30 39.13
CA LYS A 363 13.28 -7.92 40.11
C LYS A 363 12.64 -9.09 40.86
N ARG A 364 11.31 -9.12 40.99
CA ARG A 364 10.59 -10.22 41.66
C ARG A 364 10.43 -11.42 40.74
N GLU A 365 10.06 -11.19 39.49
CA GLU A 365 9.82 -12.23 38.51
C GLU A 365 9.95 -11.70 37.07
N ASP A 366 10.26 -12.61 36.15
CA ASP A 366 10.29 -12.31 34.72
C ASP A 366 8.89 -11.97 34.22
N ILE A 367 8.80 -10.94 33.37
CA ILE A 367 7.53 -10.43 32.83
C ILE A 367 7.47 -10.73 31.34
N PHE A 368 6.40 -11.41 30.91
CA PHE A 368 6.11 -11.68 29.51
C PHE A 368 4.89 -10.88 29.06
N LEU A 369 5.02 -10.17 27.92
CA LEU A 369 3.94 -9.41 27.29
C LEU A 369 3.62 -10.01 25.92
N HIS A 370 2.35 -10.32 25.67
CA HIS A 370 1.87 -10.88 24.42
C HIS A 370 1.06 -9.84 23.64
N HIS A 371 1.72 -9.12 22.73
CA HIS A 371 1.04 -8.14 21.87
C HIS A 371 0.25 -8.84 20.75
N PRO A 372 -0.93 -8.32 20.34
CA PRO A 372 -1.55 -7.07 20.78
C PRO A 372 -2.48 -7.22 22.01
N TYR A 373 -2.48 -8.37 22.69
CA TYR A 373 -3.36 -8.64 23.84
C TYR A 373 -2.96 -7.89 25.11
N ASP A 374 -1.66 -7.67 25.29
CA ASP A 374 -1.11 -6.83 26.34
C ASP A 374 -0.68 -5.47 25.78
N SER A 375 -0.80 -4.44 26.60
CA SER A 375 -0.45 -3.07 26.21
C SER A 375 1.05 -2.95 25.99
N PHE A 376 1.46 -2.16 24.99
CA PHE A 376 2.87 -1.78 24.82
C PHE A 376 3.32 -0.68 25.79
N SER A 377 2.37 -0.02 26.47
CA SER A 377 2.65 1.10 27.39
C SER A 377 3.68 0.77 28.48
N PRO A 378 3.66 -0.41 29.13
CA PRO A 378 4.67 -0.77 30.13
C PRO A 378 6.11 -0.75 29.61
N VAL A 379 6.34 -1.04 28.32
CA VAL A 379 7.68 -0.96 27.71
C VAL A 379 8.12 0.50 27.63
N VAL A 380 7.22 1.38 27.16
CA VAL A 380 7.49 2.82 27.09
C VAL A 380 7.71 3.41 28.48
N ASP A 381 6.88 3.05 29.44
CA ASP A 381 6.97 3.54 30.82
C ASP A 381 8.21 3.02 31.53
N PHE A 382 8.67 1.81 31.21
CA PHE A 382 9.94 1.29 31.71
C PHE A 382 11.12 2.15 31.26
N ILE A 383 11.16 2.52 29.98
CA ILE A 383 12.22 3.38 29.42
C ILE A 383 12.13 4.78 30.01
N ARG A 384 10.92 5.34 30.20
CA ARG A 384 10.72 6.64 30.87
C ARG A 384 11.18 6.63 32.33
N GLN A 385 10.83 5.59 33.10
CA GLN A 385 11.32 5.42 34.47
C GLN A 385 12.85 5.31 34.47
N ALA A 386 13.42 4.56 33.52
CA ALA A 386 14.86 4.43 33.38
C ALA A 386 15.55 5.74 33.03
N ALA A 387 14.90 6.62 32.27
CA ALA A 387 15.39 7.95 31.92
C ALA A 387 15.48 8.90 33.13
N LEU A 388 14.64 8.72 34.14
CA LEU A 388 14.54 9.58 35.32
C LEU A 388 15.24 9.01 36.56
N ASP A 389 15.37 7.69 36.68
CA ASP A 389 15.90 7.04 37.90
C ASP A 389 17.40 7.36 38.09
N PRO A 390 17.81 8.01 39.20
CA PRO A 390 19.22 8.33 39.46
C PRO A 390 20.14 7.10 39.58
N HIS A 391 19.59 5.90 39.78
CA HIS A 391 20.34 4.65 39.87
C HIS A 391 20.62 4.00 38.51
N VAL A 392 19.98 4.48 37.43
CA VAL A 392 20.26 3.98 36.07
C VAL A 392 21.46 4.70 35.49
N LEU A 393 22.51 3.91 35.18
CA LEU A 393 23.77 4.39 34.61
C LEU A 393 23.73 4.47 33.08
N ALA A 394 23.09 3.49 32.44
CA ALA A 394 23.13 3.33 30.99
C ALA A 394 21.85 2.68 30.45
N ILE A 395 21.50 3.02 29.21
CA ILE A 395 20.41 2.42 28.44
C ILE A 395 20.97 2.01 27.08
N LYS A 396 20.73 0.75 26.68
CA LYS A 396 21.11 0.22 25.37
C LYS A 396 19.87 -0.28 24.66
N GLN A 397 19.62 0.19 23.44
CA GLN A 397 18.39 -0.13 22.70
C GLN A 397 18.69 -0.40 21.23
N THR A 398 18.01 -1.40 20.65
CA THR A 398 17.95 -1.58 19.20
C THR A 398 16.65 -1.00 18.67
N LEU A 399 16.71 -0.26 17.56
CA LEU A 399 15.58 0.34 16.87
C LEU A 399 15.59 -0.14 15.43
N TYR A 400 14.49 -0.79 15.00
CA TYR A 400 14.36 -1.30 13.63
C TYR A 400 13.51 -0.38 12.76
N ARG A 401 12.24 -0.18 13.13
CA ARG A 401 11.31 0.74 12.46
C ARG A 401 10.72 1.67 13.49
N VAL A 402 10.99 2.97 13.34
CA VAL A 402 10.58 3.97 14.31
C VAL A 402 9.56 4.90 13.65
N GLY A 403 8.35 4.95 14.22
CA GLY A 403 7.33 5.88 13.73
C GLY A 403 7.74 7.34 13.90
N ILE A 404 7.12 8.23 13.13
CA ILE A 404 7.39 9.69 13.10
C ILE A 404 7.34 10.34 14.50
N ASN A 405 6.47 9.83 15.38
CA ASN A 405 6.33 10.28 16.77
C ASN A 405 6.55 9.11 17.73
N SER A 406 7.80 8.80 18.04
CA SER A 406 8.16 7.65 18.87
C SER A 406 8.39 8.05 20.34
N PRO A 407 7.50 7.66 21.28
CA PRO A 407 7.69 7.97 22.70
C PRO A 407 8.90 7.25 23.30
N VAL A 408 9.39 6.19 22.64
CA VAL A 408 10.63 5.50 23.01
C VAL A 408 11.83 6.40 22.72
N VAL A 409 11.88 7.04 21.56
CA VAL A 409 13.00 7.94 21.21
C VAL A 409 13.00 9.16 22.11
N ASP A 410 11.83 9.75 22.38
CA ASP A 410 11.69 10.87 23.31
C ASP A 410 12.26 10.54 24.70
N ALA A 411 11.93 9.35 25.23
CA ALA A 411 12.44 8.91 26.53
C ALA A 411 13.96 8.63 26.53
N LEU A 412 14.51 8.15 25.41
CA LEU A 412 15.96 7.95 25.26
C LEU A 412 16.71 9.30 25.20
N MET A 413 16.15 10.30 24.52
CA MET A 413 16.69 11.67 24.51
C MET A 413 16.66 12.28 25.92
N GLU A 414 15.57 12.11 26.67
CA GLU A 414 15.45 12.54 28.06
C GLU A 414 16.49 11.86 28.97
N ALA A 415 16.71 10.55 28.79
CA ALA A 415 17.74 9.82 29.53
C ALA A 415 19.14 10.41 29.29
N ARG A 416 19.44 10.80 28.05
CA ARG A 416 20.70 11.45 27.70
C ARG A 416 20.86 12.82 28.37
N GLN A 417 19.78 13.60 28.47
CA GLN A 417 19.75 14.88 29.18
C GLN A 417 19.96 14.72 30.69
N ASN A 418 19.52 13.59 31.26
CA ASN A 418 19.74 13.22 32.67
C ASN A 418 21.08 12.49 32.91
N ASP A 419 22.10 12.78 32.09
CA ASP A 419 23.48 12.28 32.20
C ASP A 419 23.64 10.74 32.16
N LYS A 420 22.70 10.03 31.55
CA LYS A 420 22.80 8.57 31.35
C LYS A 420 23.59 8.24 30.10
N GLN A 421 24.33 7.13 30.13
CA GLN A 421 24.99 6.61 28.94
C GLN A 421 23.96 5.90 28.05
N VAL A 422 23.51 6.57 26.99
CA VAL A 422 22.56 6.00 26.02
C VAL A 422 23.33 5.51 24.79
N ALA A 423 23.09 4.26 24.38
CA ALA A 423 23.61 3.72 23.12
C ALA A 423 22.47 3.07 22.33
N VAL A 424 22.28 3.54 21.10
CA VAL A 424 21.21 3.07 20.22
C VAL A 424 21.82 2.45 18.97
N LEU A 425 21.39 1.25 18.61
CA LEU A 425 21.65 0.65 17.30
C LEU A 425 20.39 0.83 16.45
N LEU A 426 20.48 1.67 15.43
CA LEU A 426 19.37 1.96 14.51
C LEU A 426 19.62 1.29 13.16
N GLU A 427 18.66 0.51 12.69
CA GLU A 427 18.72 -0.11 11.35
C GLU A 427 18.26 0.90 10.30
N LEU A 428 19.19 1.51 9.58
CA LEU A 428 18.87 2.52 8.56
C LEU A 428 18.24 1.90 7.29
N LYS A 429 18.47 0.61 7.03
CA LYS A 429 17.96 -0.09 5.84
C LYS A 429 16.59 -0.73 6.06
N ALA A 430 15.85 -0.29 7.08
CA ALA A 430 14.52 -0.81 7.33
C ALA A 430 13.57 -0.42 6.18
N ARG A 431 13.16 -1.42 5.40
CA ARG A 431 12.41 -1.24 4.14
C ARG A 431 11.18 -0.35 4.34
N PHE A 432 11.04 0.68 3.51
CA PHE A 432 9.94 1.67 3.51
C PHE A 432 9.86 2.57 4.75
N ASP A 433 10.80 2.46 5.68
CA ASP A 433 10.91 3.31 6.88
C ASP A 433 12.27 4.06 6.91
N GLU A 434 13.02 4.03 5.81
CA GLU A 434 14.38 4.57 5.76
C GLU A 434 14.40 6.09 6.04
N GLU A 435 13.48 6.85 5.44
CA GLU A 435 13.36 8.31 5.66
C GLU A 435 13.15 8.65 7.14
N ASN A 436 12.23 7.94 7.81
CA ASN A 436 11.94 8.14 9.22
C ASN A 436 13.16 7.80 10.08
N ASN A 437 13.84 6.70 9.77
CA ASN A 437 15.02 6.27 10.51
C ASN A 437 16.20 7.24 10.30
N ILE A 438 16.39 7.80 9.11
CA ILE A 438 17.41 8.84 8.86
C ILE A 438 17.13 10.09 9.69
N GLU A 439 15.87 10.54 9.76
CA GLU A 439 15.49 11.68 10.60
C GLU A 439 15.78 11.40 12.09
N TRP A 440 15.49 10.19 12.57
CA TRP A 440 15.78 9.80 13.94
C TRP A 440 17.28 9.65 14.24
N ALA A 441 18.06 9.14 13.29
CA ALA A 441 19.53 9.07 13.42
C ALA A 441 20.10 10.46 13.71
N ARG A 442 19.70 11.46 12.90
CA ARG A 442 20.11 12.87 13.05
C ARG A 442 19.68 13.50 14.37
N LYS A 443 18.53 13.09 14.93
CA LYS A 443 18.04 13.60 16.22
C LYS A 443 18.73 12.97 17.42
N LEU A 444 19.22 11.74 17.27
CA LEU A 444 19.85 10.96 18.34
C LEU A 444 21.37 11.18 18.44
N GLU A 445 22.03 11.52 17.33
CA GLU A 445 23.39 12.09 17.31
C GLU A 445 23.43 13.48 17.96
#